data_AF-A0A257PXY5-F1
#
_entry.id   AF-A0A257PXY5-F1
#
_cell.length_a   1.000
_cell.length_b   1.000
_cell.length_c   1.000
_cell.angle_alpha   90.00
_cell.angle_beta   90.00
_cell.angle_gamma   90.00
#
_symmetry.space_group_name_H-M   'P 1'
#
loop_
_entity.id
_entity.type
_entity.pdbx_description
1 polymer ?
#
loop_
_entity_poly.entity_id
_entity_poly.type
_entity_poly.pdbx_seq_one_letter_code
_entity_poly.pdbx_strand_id
1 'polypeptide(L)'
;MLVGDAVRYANAAALRLLRAQQSDDVVGKSVEAFIHPLDLHRALARLRHAESGGINPVTEIRAYACDGTPLMLAMSSAIVVVDEERAVLATFLDMTERAAMEQRLRQTDEDFQRMMHTMQDVFYRTDAQGITRYVCPAVKNVLGYTAEEIIGLPAAAFYPDLSERDALVAEIKRHGSVRDFPGRMRRKDGVIIDISISTRALRDERGNYAGVEGIWRDITERKALERRLEHLATCDSLTDIHNRRSILTLLDQLLQRRAALSVLLLDLDFFKQVNDRFGHAGGDCVLQRFARIIDQEKRSRDFFGRLGGEEFLLILDGADADEAVQIAERLRASVSAQPITLQTGQEVQLTVSIGLTQFRPEDHGASDLLLRADRALYRAKQQGRNRVCIG
;
A
#
# COMPACT_ATOMS: atom_id res chain seq x y z
N MET A 1 -16.97 54.80 29.81
CA MET A 1 -16.55 55.37 31.10
C MET A 1 -17.23 54.59 32.20
N LEU A 2 -16.45 54.19 33.20
CA LEU A 2 -16.85 53.31 34.29
C LEU A 2 -16.63 54.03 35.62
N VAL A 3 -17.53 53.83 36.57
CA VAL A 3 -17.35 54.23 37.97
C VAL A 3 -17.54 52.98 38.80
N GLY A 4 -16.49 52.55 39.50
CA GLY A 4 -16.42 51.17 39.98
C GLY A 4 -16.47 50.19 38.81
N ASP A 5 -17.36 49.21 38.89
CA ASP A 5 -17.60 48.21 37.84
C ASP A 5 -18.77 48.57 36.90
N ALA A 6 -19.49 49.67 37.14
CA ALA A 6 -20.67 50.05 36.39
C ALA A 6 -20.38 51.04 35.25
N VAL A 7 -21.02 50.85 34.08
CA VAL A 7 -20.92 51.75 32.94
C VAL A 7 -21.73 53.01 33.17
N ARG A 8 -21.06 54.14 33.40
CA ARG A 8 -21.73 55.44 33.56
C ARG A 8 -22.00 56.13 32.23
N TYR A 9 -21.15 55.88 31.24
CA TYR A 9 -21.29 56.48 29.93
C TYR A 9 -20.67 55.59 28.84
N ALA A 10 -21.37 55.44 27.72
CA ALA A 10 -20.92 54.79 26.51
C ALA A 10 -21.20 55.71 25.31
N ASN A 11 -20.20 55.89 24.43
CA ASN A 11 -20.41 56.67 23.22
C ASN A 11 -21.14 55.83 22.15
N ALA A 12 -21.56 56.48 21.05
CA ALA A 12 -22.27 55.80 19.97
C ALA A 12 -21.48 54.65 19.32
N ALA A 13 -20.14 54.71 19.32
CA ALA A 13 -19.31 53.63 18.80
C ALA A 13 -19.32 52.40 19.73
N ALA A 14 -19.26 52.60 21.04
CA ALA A 14 -19.36 51.53 22.03
C ALA A 14 -20.75 50.88 22.03
N LEU A 15 -21.83 51.67 21.92
CA LEU A 15 -23.19 51.14 21.79
C LEU A 15 -23.35 50.28 20.52
N ARG A 16 -22.79 50.71 19.39
CA ARG A 16 -22.78 49.93 18.13
C ARG A 16 -21.97 48.64 18.25
N LEU A 17 -20.77 48.71 18.83
CA LEU A 17 -19.91 47.54 19.05
C LEU A 17 -20.60 46.48 19.93
N LEU A 18 -21.25 46.93 21.01
CA LEU A 18 -22.00 46.06 21.91
C LEU A 18 -23.39 45.70 21.39
N ARG A 19 -23.78 46.18 20.20
CA ARG A 19 -25.09 45.91 19.57
C ARG A 19 -26.27 46.25 20.50
N ALA A 20 -26.13 47.31 21.27
CA ALA A 20 -27.18 47.82 22.14
C ALA A 20 -28.34 48.38 21.31
N GLN A 21 -29.59 48.09 21.70
CA GLN A 21 -30.77 48.66 21.07
C GLN A 21 -31.04 50.06 21.63
N GLN A 22 -30.76 50.27 22.91
CA GLN A 22 -30.89 51.54 23.63
C GLN A 22 -29.70 51.76 24.56
N SER A 23 -29.48 53.01 24.98
CA SER A 23 -28.36 53.34 25.87
C SER A 23 -28.40 52.58 27.20
N ASP A 24 -29.60 52.34 27.73
CA ASP A 24 -29.83 51.68 29.04
C ASP A 24 -29.54 50.17 29.01
N ASP A 25 -29.35 49.58 27.82
CA ASP A 25 -28.86 48.20 27.69
C ASP A 25 -27.40 48.07 28.15
N VAL A 26 -26.66 49.19 28.16
CA VAL A 26 -25.23 49.25 28.50
C VAL A 26 -24.98 50.15 29.71
N VAL A 27 -25.55 51.35 29.72
CA VAL A 27 -25.38 52.31 30.83
C VAL A 27 -26.12 51.80 32.08
N GLY A 28 -25.47 51.92 33.23
CA GLY A 28 -25.94 51.40 34.52
C GLY A 28 -25.68 49.91 34.73
N LYS A 29 -25.22 49.17 33.71
CA LYS A 29 -24.85 47.76 33.85
C LYS A 29 -23.41 47.60 34.33
N SER A 30 -23.16 46.54 35.10
CA SER A 30 -21.80 46.12 35.44
C SER A 30 -21.08 45.58 34.21
N VAL A 31 -19.76 45.76 34.14
CA VAL A 31 -18.90 45.14 33.12
C VAL A 31 -19.02 43.62 33.10
N GLU A 32 -19.41 43.00 34.21
CA GLU A 32 -19.66 41.56 34.30
C GLU A 32 -20.68 41.05 33.28
N ALA A 33 -21.64 41.90 32.90
CA ALA A 33 -22.65 41.55 31.91
C ALA A 33 -22.09 41.38 30.48
N PHE A 34 -20.91 41.95 30.21
CA PHE A 34 -20.32 42.01 28.86
C PHE A 34 -19.00 41.28 28.76
N ILE A 35 -18.36 40.87 29.85
CA ILE A 35 -17.06 40.22 29.82
C ILE A 35 -17.22 38.71 30.00
N HIS A 36 -16.50 37.94 29.19
CA HIS A 36 -16.50 36.48 29.31
C HIS A 36 -15.99 36.05 30.70
N PRO A 37 -16.60 35.06 31.38
CA PRO A 37 -16.22 34.64 32.73
C PRO A 37 -14.72 34.36 32.91
N LEU A 38 -14.08 33.70 31.94
CA LEU A 38 -12.63 33.44 31.93
C LEU A 38 -11.75 34.70 31.98
N ASP A 39 -12.23 35.82 31.43
CA ASP A 39 -11.48 37.09 31.38
C ASP A 39 -11.99 38.12 32.40
N LEU A 40 -13.06 37.83 33.15
CA LEU A 40 -13.67 38.77 34.09
C LEU A 40 -12.70 39.21 35.19
N HIS A 41 -11.97 38.27 35.78
CA HIS A 41 -10.97 38.58 36.82
C HIS A 41 -9.89 39.55 36.30
N ARG A 42 -9.48 39.41 35.03
CA ARG A 42 -8.51 40.31 34.37
C ARG A 42 -9.13 41.68 34.15
N ALA A 43 -10.37 41.74 33.68
CA ALA A 43 -11.09 43.01 33.47
C ALA A 43 -11.24 43.79 34.80
N LEU A 44 -11.68 43.15 35.88
CA LEU A 44 -11.82 43.79 37.19
C LEU A 44 -10.48 44.23 37.79
N ALA A 45 -9.43 43.42 37.65
CA ALA A 45 -8.09 43.81 38.10
C ALA A 45 -7.57 45.05 37.36
N ARG A 46 -7.87 45.19 36.07
CA ARG A 46 -7.53 46.39 35.28
C ARG A 46 -8.27 47.61 35.79
N LEU A 47 -9.56 47.50 36.11
CA LEU A 47 -10.33 48.63 36.67
C LEU A 47 -9.70 49.11 37.98
N ARG A 48 -9.43 48.20 38.92
CA ARG A 48 -8.77 48.55 40.20
C ARG A 48 -7.40 49.18 40.00
N HIS A 49 -6.61 48.68 39.05
CA HIS A 49 -5.30 49.25 38.75
C HIS A 49 -5.39 50.65 38.14
N ALA A 50 -6.37 50.88 37.25
CA ALA A 50 -6.61 52.21 36.70
C ALA A 50 -7.11 53.18 37.78
N GLU A 51 -8.00 52.74 38.68
CA GLU A 51 -8.50 53.52 39.83
C GLU A 51 -7.40 53.94 40.80
N SER A 52 -6.36 53.13 40.98
CA SER A 52 -5.19 53.51 41.79
C SER A 52 -4.20 54.43 41.06
N GLY A 53 -4.50 54.83 39.82
CA GLY A 53 -3.66 55.71 38.99
C GLY A 53 -2.67 54.99 38.07
N GLY A 54 -2.75 53.66 37.97
CA GLY A 54 -1.93 52.85 37.08
C GLY A 54 -2.39 52.89 35.62
N ILE A 55 -1.45 52.69 34.68
CA ILE A 55 -1.75 52.59 33.24
C ILE A 55 -1.69 51.12 32.84
N ASN A 56 -2.81 50.59 32.37
CA ASN A 56 -2.85 49.22 31.91
C ASN A 56 -2.34 49.10 30.46
N PRO A 57 -1.52 48.08 30.14
CA PRO A 57 -1.17 47.80 28.75
C PRO A 57 -2.41 47.38 27.95
N VAL A 58 -2.35 47.51 26.61
CA VAL A 58 -3.38 46.97 25.72
C VAL A 58 -3.49 45.47 25.94
N THR A 59 -4.71 44.96 26.06
CA THR A 59 -4.94 43.55 26.38
C THR A 59 -6.18 43.04 25.68
N GLU A 60 -6.06 41.88 25.04
CA GLU A 60 -7.17 41.18 24.42
C GLU A 60 -8.04 40.48 25.45
N ILE A 61 -9.35 40.70 25.36
CA ILE A 61 -10.37 40.19 26.27
C ILE A 61 -11.55 39.66 25.45
N ARG A 62 -12.05 38.48 25.85
CA ARG A 62 -13.33 37.95 25.35
C ARG A 62 -14.49 38.71 26.00
N ALA A 63 -15.40 39.17 25.18
CA ALA A 63 -16.60 39.89 25.59
C ALA A 63 -17.85 39.33 24.89
N TYR A 64 -19.00 39.78 25.33
CA TYR A 64 -20.31 39.51 24.73
C TYR A 64 -20.98 40.84 24.42
N ALA A 65 -21.53 40.96 23.22
CA ALA A 65 -22.50 42.00 22.89
C ALA A 65 -23.80 41.78 23.69
N CYS A 66 -24.68 42.79 23.72
CA CYS A 66 -25.98 42.74 24.38
C CYS A 66 -26.87 41.60 23.85
N ASP A 67 -26.71 41.22 22.58
CA ASP A 67 -27.43 40.10 21.94
C ASP A 67 -26.79 38.72 22.20
N GLY A 68 -25.72 38.67 22.98
CA GLY A 68 -24.95 37.44 23.29
C GLY A 68 -23.88 37.09 22.25
N THR A 69 -23.70 37.88 21.19
CA THR A 69 -22.65 37.63 20.18
C THR A 69 -21.27 37.73 20.82
N PRO A 70 -20.38 36.72 20.63
CA PRO A 70 -19.02 36.78 21.16
C PRO A 70 -18.19 37.84 20.42
N LEU A 71 -17.45 38.63 21.18
CA LEU A 71 -16.54 39.66 20.71
C LEU A 71 -15.12 39.38 21.22
N MET A 72 -14.13 39.70 20.41
CA MET A 72 -12.73 39.81 20.84
C MET A 72 -12.34 41.28 20.84
N LEU A 73 -12.05 41.84 22.00
CA LEU A 73 -11.74 43.26 22.15
C LEU A 73 -10.32 43.47 22.64
N ALA A 74 -9.54 44.30 21.94
CA ALA A 74 -8.31 44.85 22.48
C ALA A 74 -8.65 46.08 23.31
N MET A 75 -8.44 46.00 24.63
CA MET A 75 -8.85 47.02 25.59
C MET A 75 -7.64 47.77 26.16
N SER A 76 -7.76 49.09 26.28
CA SER A 76 -6.94 49.91 27.18
C SER A 76 -7.84 50.69 28.13
N SER A 77 -7.30 51.05 29.30
CA SER A 77 -8.05 51.77 30.32
C SER A 77 -7.14 52.79 31.01
N ALA A 78 -7.65 53.99 31.23
CA ALA A 78 -6.96 55.05 31.97
C ALA A 78 -7.93 55.74 32.93
N ILE A 79 -7.38 56.34 34.00
CA ILE A 79 -8.14 57.19 34.91
C ILE A 79 -8.45 58.54 34.25
N VAL A 80 -9.67 59.03 34.43
CA VAL A 80 -10.11 60.37 34.05
C VAL A 80 -10.89 61.00 35.21
N VAL A 81 -10.88 62.32 35.31
CA VAL A 81 -11.67 63.07 36.28
C VAL A 81 -12.76 63.82 35.53
N VAL A 82 -14.02 63.58 35.87
CA VAL A 82 -15.20 64.21 35.26
C VAL A 82 -16.10 64.71 36.39
N ASP A 83 -16.41 66.01 36.39
CA ASP A 83 -17.24 66.67 37.42
C ASP A 83 -16.78 66.36 38.87
N GLU A 84 -15.48 66.50 39.13
CA GLU A 84 -14.80 66.20 40.41
C GLU A 84 -14.81 64.72 40.85
N GLU A 85 -15.33 63.82 40.03
CA GLU A 85 -15.38 62.38 40.30
C GLU A 85 -14.35 61.60 39.48
N ARG A 86 -13.70 60.61 40.10
CA ARG A 86 -12.73 59.74 39.43
C ARG A 86 -13.45 58.62 38.71
N ALA A 87 -13.21 58.48 37.41
CA ALA A 87 -13.80 57.47 36.56
C ALA A 87 -12.74 56.77 35.69
N VAL A 88 -13.01 55.55 35.24
CA VAL A 88 -12.14 54.81 34.32
C VAL A 88 -12.65 54.96 32.89
N LEU A 89 -11.85 55.54 32.00
CA LEU A 89 -12.10 55.52 30.57
C LEU A 89 -11.53 54.23 29.99
N ALA A 90 -12.41 53.32 29.58
CA ALA A 90 -12.06 52.16 28.79
C ALA A 90 -12.27 52.43 27.29
N THR A 91 -11.27 52.08 26.48
CA THR A 91 -11.33 52.12 25.02
C THR A 91 -11.13 50.72 24.48
N PHE A 92 -11.86 50.39 23.42
CA PHE A 92 -11.89 49.05 22.83
C PHE A 92 -11.67 49.14 21.33
N LEU A 93 -10.88 48.22 20.79
CA LEU A 93 -10.78 47.94 19.37
C LEU A 93 -11.38 46.56 19.10
N ASP A 94 -12.30 46.48 18.14
CA ASP A 94 -12.87 45.20 17.70
C ASP A 94 -11.83 44.40 16.92
N MET A 95 -11.50 43.23 17.45
CA MET A 95 -10.55 42.28 16.87
C MET A 95 -11.23 40.96 16.50
N THR A 96 -12.57 40.92 16.48
CA THR A 96 -13.36 39.69 16.33
C THR A 96 -13.08 38.99 15.00
N GLU A 97 -13.13 39.70 13.87
CA GLU A 97 -12.87 39.11 12.55
C GLU A 97 -11.44 38.59 12.41
N ARG A 98 -10.46 39.37 12.90
CA ARG A 98 -9.05 39.01 12.84
C ARG A 98 -8.75 37.77 13.70
N ALA A 99 -9.22 37.76 14.94
CA ALA A 99 -9.04 36.61 15.84
C ALA A 99 -9.74 35.36 15.28
N ALA A 100 -10.92 35.50 14.67
CA ALA A 100 -11.61 34.39 14.02
C ALA A 100 -10.84 33.85 12.81
N MET A 101 -10.23 34.72 11.99
CA MET A 101 -9.40 34.32 10.85
C MET A 101 -8.13 33.58 11.30
N GLU A 102 -7.43 34.12 12.29
CA GLU A 102 -6.23 33.51 12.87
C GLU A 102 -6.54 32.15 13.49
N GLN A 103 -7.64 32.04 14.24
CA GLN A 103 -8.07 30.76 14.81
C GLN A 103 -8.47 29.74 13.75
N ARG A 104 -9.18 30.15 12.69
CA ARG A 104 -9.53 29.26 11.56
C ARG A 104 -8.29 28.77 10.83
N LEU A 105 -7.31 29.64 10.61
CA LEU A 105 -6.05 29.28 9.96
C LEU A 105 -5.29 28.26 10.81
N ARG A 106 -5.15 28.53 12.11
CA ARG A 106 -4.51 27.62 13.05
C ARG A 106 -5.20 26.26 13.09
N GLN A 107 -6.53 26.24 13.14
CA GLN A 107 -7.30 25.00 13.16
C GLN A 107 -7.13 24.22 11.85
N THR A 108 -7.12 24.91 10.70
CA THR A 108 -6.88 24.29 9.39
C THR A 108 -5.49 23.68 9.30
N ASP A 109 -4.46 24.37 9.81
CA ASP A 109 -3.09 23.84 9.85
C ASP A 109 -2.99 22.63 10.80
N GLU A 110 -3.53 22.72 12.01
CA GLU A 110 -3.56 21.60 12.97
C GLU A 110 -4.30 20.37 12.41
N ASP A 111 -5.41 20.58 11.69
CA ASP A 111 -6.17 19.52 11.03
C ASP A 111 -5.38 18.91 9.86
N PHE A 112 -4.73 19.73 9.05
CA PHE A 112 -3.87 19.27 7.97
C PHE A 112 -2.68 18.44 8.50
N GLN A 113 -1.98 18.93 9.52
CA GLN A 113 -0.87 18.19 10.15
C GLN A 113 -1.36 16.85 10.69
N ARG A 114 -2.48 16.81 11.43
CA ARG A 114 -3.07 15.55 11.92
C ARG A 114 -3.39 14.59 10.78
N MET A 115 -3.98 15.07 9.69
CA MET A 115 -4.27 14.24 8.53
C MET A 115 -2.98 13.64 7.95
N MET A 116 -1.96 14.47 7.71
CA MET A 116 -0.68 14.01 7.14
C MET A 116 0.06 13.02 8.04
N HIS A 117 -0.04 13.16 9.36
CA HIS A 117 0.59 12.26 10.34
C HIS A 117 -0.13 10.91 10.50
N THR A 118 -1.40 10.82 10.14
CA THR A 118 -2.22 9.59 10.25
C THR A 118 -2.29 8.81 8.95
N MET A 119 -1.84 9.38 7.83
CA MET A 119 -1.76 8.69 6.55
C MET A 119 -0.80 7.50 6.58
N GLN A 120 -1.22 6.40 5.97
CA GLN A 120 -0.36 5.23 5.75
C GLN A 120 0.37 5.33 4.40
N ASP A 121 -0.32 5.85 3.39
CA ASP A 121 0.27 6.15 2.09
C ASP A 121 1.15 7.40 2.18
N VAL A 122 2.18 7.43 1.35
CA VAL A 122 3.10 8.56 1.32
C VAL A 122 2.62 9.56 0.31
N PHE A 123 2.13 10.70 0.79
CA PHE A 123 1.89 11.87 -0.01
C PHE A 123 3.21 12.59 -0.33
N TYR A 124 3.38 13.02 -1.58
CA TYR A 124 4.56 13.74 -2.01
C TYR A 124 4.23 14.79 -3.06
N ARG A 125 5.12 15.78 -3.19
CA ARG A 125 5.10 16.80 -4.24
C ARG A 125 6.51 17.09 -4.73
N THR A 126 6.68 17.24 -6.03
CA THR A 126 7.93 17.71 -6.65
C THR A 126 7.70 19.00 -7.44
N ASP A 127 8.78 19.72 -7.72
CA ASP A 127 8.77 20.79 -8.72
C ASP A 127 8.94 20.24 -10.16
N ALA A 128 9.05 21.16 -11.12
CA ALA A 128 9.21 20.87 -12.54
C ALA A 128 10.51 20.12 -12.87
N GLN A 129 11.56 20.28 -12.06
CA GLN A 129 12.84 19.59 -12.18
C GLN A 129 12.81 18.21 -11.49
N GLY A 130 11.71 17.89 -10.80
CA GLY A 130 11.54 16.65 -10.07
C GLY A 130 12.27 16.62 -8.73
N ILE A 131 12.61 17.80 -8.19
CA ILE A 131 13.11 17.95 -6.82
C ILE A 131 11.94 17.88 -5.85
N THR A 132 12.09 17.09 -4.79
CA THR A 132 11.05 16.88 -3.79
C THR A 132 10.85 18.16 -2.98
N ARG A 133 9.63 18.72 -3.02
CA ARG A 133 9.25 19.94 -2.30
C ARG A 133 8.48 19.64 -1.02
N TYR A 134 7.79 18.51 -1.00
CA TYR A 134 7.08 18.03 0.17
C TYR A 134 7.00 16.51 0.14
N VAL A 135 7.06 15.90 1.31
CA VAL A 135 6.71 14.50 1.55
C VAL A 135 6.11 14.39 2.94
N CYS A 136 5.04 13.61 3.10
CA CYS A 136 4.42 13.46 4.41
C CYS A 136 5.29 12.58 5.35
N PRO A 137 5.10 12.70 6.68
CA PRO A 137 5.90 11.97 7.67
C PRO A 137 5.82 10.44 7.56
N ALA A 138 4.76 9.89 6.92
CA ALA A 138 4.59 8.45 6.71
C ALA A 138 5.78 7.81 5.97
N VAL A 139 6.53 8.59 5.18
CA VAL A 139 7.71 8.12 4.44
C VAL A 139 8.77 7.49 5.33
N LYS A 140 8.86 7.89 6.60
CA LYS A 140 9.79 7.28 7.56
C LYS A 140 9.49 5.81 7.82
N ASN A 141 8.22 5.46 7.90
CA ASN A 141 7.80 4.08 8.15
C ASN A 141 7.98 3.19 6.91
N VAL A 142 8.01 3.80 5.72
CA VAL A 142 8.02 3.05 4.45
C VAL A 142 9.40 3.00 3.79
N LEU A 143 10.13 4.12 3.73
CA LEU A 143 11.48 4.19 3.14
C LEU A 143 12.60 4.31 4.18
N GLY A 144 12.29 4.57 5.45
CA GLY A 144 13.28 4.72 6.52
C GLY A 144 13.96 6.10 6.58
N TYR A 145 13.63 7.02 5.68
CA TYR A 145 14.12 8.40 5.69
C TYR A 145 13.14 9.32 6.40
N THR A 146 13.63 10.36 7.08
CA THR A 146 12.74 11.44 7.55
C THR A 146 12.36 12.36 6.39
N ALA A 147 11.31 13.16 6.56
CA ALA A 147 10.90 14.11 5.51
C ALA A 147 12.01 15.12 5.21
N GLU A 148 12.74 15.57 6.23
CA GLU A 148 13.85 16.51 6.12
C GLU A 148 15.03 15.94 5.33
N GLU A 149 15.26 14.63 5.40
CA GLU A 149 16.31 13.96 4.60
C GLU A 149 15.94 13.88 3.11
N ILE A 150 14.65 13.92 2.77
CA ILE A 150 14.14 13.78 1.40
C ILE A 150 13.93 15.14 0.73
N ILE A 151 13.41 16.13 1.46
CA ILE A 151 13.08 17.45 0.90
C ILE A 151 14.34 18.10 0.32
N GLY A 152 14.24 18.57 -0.92
CA GLY A 152 15.37 19.13 -1.67
C GLY A 152 16.16 18.11 -2.50
N LEU A 153 15.92 16.81 -2.33
CA LEU A 153 16.54 15.78 -3.16
C LEU A 153 15.72 15.46 -4.42
N PRO A 154 16.37 15.08 -5.53
CA PRO A 154 15.67 14.61 -6.71
C PRO A 154 14.95 13.30 -6.41
N ALA A 155 13.67 13.21 -6.78
CA ALA A 155 12.87 11.99 -6.56
C ALA A 155 13.51 10.73 -7.19
N ALA A 156 14.33 10.90 -8.24
CA ALA A 156 15.11 9.83 -8.87
C ALA A 156 16.08 9.10 -7.92
N ALA A 157 16.57 9.75 -6.85
CA ALA A 157 17.53 9.14 -5.93
C ALA A 157 16.97 7.89 -5.23
N PHE A 158 15.65 7.81 -5.11
CA PHE A 158 14.93 6.74 -4.41
C PHE A 158 14.49 5.60 -5.34
N TYR A 159 14.76 5.67 -6.65
CA TYR A 159 14.46 4.58 -7.58
C TYR A 159 15.67 3.64 -7.71
N PRO A 160 15.44 2.31 -7.76
CA PRO A 160 16.51 1.36 -8.05
C PRO A 160 16.94 1.40 -9.52
N ASP A 161 16.00 1.70 -10.43
CA ASP A 161 16.21 1.86 -11.86
C ASP A 161 15.51 3.15 -12.32
N LEU A 162 16.26 4.02 -13.00
CA LEU A 162 15.74 5.29 -13.52
C LEU A 162 14.74 5.10 -14.66
N SER A 163 14.80 3.97 -15.39
CA SER A 163 13.87 3.67 -16.48
C SER A 163 12.41 3.62 -16.01
N GLU A 164 12.17 3.15 -14.77
CA GLU A 164 10.84 3.11 -14.16
C GLU A 164 10.28 4.52 -13.89
N ARG A 165 11.15 5.44 -13.43
CA ARG A 165 10.77 6.84 -13.24
C ARG A 165 10.47 7.51 -14.58
N ASP A 166 11.30 7.26 -15.58
CA ASP A 166 11.11 7.86 -16.90
C ASP A 166 9.79 7.38 -17.54
N ALA A 167 9.44 6.11 -17.37
CA ALA A 167 8.14 5.57 -17.76
C ALA A 167 6.97 6.26 -17.05
N LEU A 168 7.04 6.43 -15.72
CA LEU A 168 6.05 7.16 -14.93
C LEU A 168 5.87 8.60 -15.43
N VAL A 169 6.98 9.34 -15.61
CA VAL A 169 6.96 10.73 -16.06
C VAL A 169 6.37 10.84 -17.47
N ALA A 170 6.70 9.93 -18.38
CA ALA A 170 6.14 9.88 -19.72
C ALA A 170 4.62 9.68 -19.69
N GLU A 171 4.14 8.78 -18.84
CA GLU A 171 2.71 8.48 -18.71
C GLU A 171 1.92 9.68 -18.14
N ILE A 172 2.47 10.34 -17.11
CA ILE A 172 1.90 11.58 -16.55
C ILE A 172 1.87 12.69 -17.60
N LYS A 173 2.94 12.86 -18.39
CA LYS A 173 2.96 13.87 -19.47
C LYS A 173 1.93 13.58 -20.55
N ARG A 174 1.68 12.31 -20.87
CA ARG A 174 0.71 11.88 -21.89
C ARG A 174 -0.74 12.06 -21.42
N HIS A 175 -1.05 11.66 -20.19
CA HIS A 175 -2.44 11.59 -19.70
C HIS A 175 -2.79 12.64 -18.65
N GLY A 176 -1.84 13.45 -18.20
CA GLY A 176 -2.00 14.43 -17.12
C GLY A 176 -2.01 13.83 -15.71
N SER A 177 -2.30 12.53 -15.58
CA SER A 177 -2.27 11.79 -14.33
C SER A 177 -2.15 10.29 -14.56
N VAL A 178 -1.71 9.56 -13.54
CA VAL A 178 -1.72 8.10 -13.47
C VAL A 178 -2.40 7.65 -12.18
N ARG A 179 -2.97 6.45 -12.22
CA ARG A 179 -3.51 5.75 -11.04
C ARG A 179 -2.95 4.34 -10.98
N ASP A 180 -2.64 3.92 -9.76
CA ASP A 180 -2.13 2.59 -9.44
C ASP A 180 -0.93 2.14 -10.28
N PHE A 181 -0.11 3.08 -10.75
CA PHE A 181 1.02 2.80 -11.63
C PHE A 181 2.09 2.00 -10.86
N PRO A 182 2.48 0.81 -11.32
CA PRO A 182 3.45 -0.01 -10.61
C PRO A 182 4.85 0.61 -10.71
N GLY A 183 5.60 0.56 -9.61
CA GLY A 183 7.01 0.94 -9.60
C GLY A 183 7.75 0.31 -8.43
N ARG A 184 9.04 0.59 -8.34
CA ARG A 184 9.88 0.17 -7.21
C ARG A 184 10.62 1.36 -6.62
N MET A 185 10.87 1.29 -5.32
CA MET A 185 11.72 2.24 -4.61
C MET A 185 12.74 1.53 -3.74
N ARG A 186 13.85 2.21 -3.49
CA ARG A 186 14.94 1.75 -2.63
C ARG A 186 14.83 2.46 -1.28
N ARG A 187 14.69 1.66 -0.22
CA ARG A 187 14.73 2.10 1.18
C ARG A 187 16.14 2.52 1.59
N LYS A 188 16.24 3.22 2.73
CA LYS A 188 17.51 3.69 3.32
C LYS A 188 18.48 2.56 3.64
N ASP A 189 17.96 1.39 4.01
CA ASP A 189 18.73 0.17 4.27
C ASP A 189 19.16 -0.58 2.99
N GLY A 190 18.77 -0.09 1.80
CA GLY A 190 19.07 -0.68 0.51
C GLY A 190 18.03 -1.68 0.00
N VAL A 191 17.03 -2.06 0.81
CA VAL A 191 15.96 -2.98 0.40
C VAL A 191 15.10 -2.33 -0.69
N ILE A 192 14.79 -3.10 -1.73
CA ILE A 192 13.89 -2.67 -2.81
C ILE A 192 12.47 -3.12 -2.47
N ILE A 193 11.52 -2.17 -2.52
CA ILE A 193 10.10 -2.42 -2.31
C ILE A 193 9.29 -2.20 -3.58
N ASP A 194 8.19 -2.93 -3.68
CA ASP A 194 7.17 -2.74 -4.70
C ASP A 194 6.19 -1.65 -4.23
N ILE A 195 5.98 -0.63 -5.08
CA ILE A 195 5.04 0.46 -4.79
C ILE A 195 3.98 0.62 -5.89
N SER A 196 2.86 1.23 -5.52
CA SER A 196 1.81 1.67 -6.44
C SER A 196 1.65 3.18 -6.36
N ILE A 197 1.74 3.86 -7.50
CA ILE A 197 1.86 5.32 -7.61
C ILE A 197 0.59 5.90 -8.24
N SER A 198 -0.05 6.84 -7.56
CA SER A 198 -1.17 7.62 -8.07
C SER A 198 -0.80 9.10 -8.02
N THR A 199 -0.62 9.72 -9.18
CA THR A 199 0.04 11.03 -9.28
C THR A 199 -0.53 11.84 -10.43
N ARG A 200 -0.64 13.16 -10.23
CA ARG A 200 -1.09 14.12 -11.25
C ARG A 200 -0.05 15.20 -11.50
N ALA A 201 -0.05 15.72 -12.73
CA ALA A 201 0.73 16.89 -13.08
C ALA A 201 0.17 18.14 -12.39
N LEU A 202 1.08 18.92 -11.80
CA LEU A 202 0.81 20.29 -11.37
C LEU A 202 1.10 21.25 -12.52
N ARG A 203 0.28 22.30 -12.62
CA ARG A 203 0.46 23.37 -13.60
C ARG A 203 0.52 24.72 -12.90
N ASP A 204 1.35 25.62 -13.42
CA ASP A 204 1.38 27.02 -12.97
C ASP A 204 0.19 27.81 -13.51
N GLU A 205 0.06 29.08 -13.11
CA GLU A 205 -1.01 29.99 -13.56
C GLU A 205 -1.03 30.20 -15.09
N ARG A 206 0.08 29.91 -15.77
CA ARG A 206 0.25 30.02 -17.23
C ARG A 206 0.00 28.70 -17.95
N GLY A 207 -0.36 27.63 -17.22
CA GLY A 207 -0.62 26.29 -17.74
C GLY A 207 0.62 25.44 -17.99
N ASN A 208 1.82 25.92 -17.67
CA ASN A 208 3.06 25.16 -17.84
C ASN A 208 3.21 24.10 -16.76
N TYR A 209 3.96 23.04 -17.06
CA TYR A 209 4.27 21.98 -16.10
C TYR A 209 5.08 22.52 -14.91
N ALA A 210 4.53 22.41 -13.71
CA ALA A 210 5.11 22.92 -12.47
C ALA A 210 5.63 21.79 -11.55
N GLY A 211 5.47 20.54 -11.95
CA GLY A 211 5.85 19.36 -11.18
C GLY A 211 4.73 18.35 -11.07
N VAL A 212 4.76 17.54 -10.03
CA VAL A 212 3.72 16.55 -9.75
C VAL A 212 3.37 16.51 -8.28
N GLU A 213 2.17 16.07 -7.97
CA GLU A 213 1.79 15.65 -6.64
C GLU A 213 0.98 14.37 -6.69
N GLY A 214 1.06 13.60 -5.62
CA GLY A 214 0.39 12.32 -5.56
C GLY A 214 0.66 11.58 -4.29
N ILE A 215 0.21 10.35 -4.28
CA ILE A 215 0.48 9.38 -3.24
C ILE A 215 1.15 8.16 -3.86
N TRP A 216 1.94 7.47 -3.05
CA TRP A 216 2.33 6.11 -3.35
C TRP A 216 2.19 5.23 -2.12
N ARG A 217 1.93 3.95 -2.37
CA ARG A 217 1.67 2.93 -1.36
C ARG A 217 2.66 1.80 -1.50
N ASP A 218 3.21 1.31 -0.39
CA ASP A 218 3.96 0.05 -0.36
C ASP A 218 2.99 -1.12 -0.56
N ILE A 219 3.20 -1.89 -1.61
CA ILE A 219 2.40 -3.07 -1.96
C ILE A 219 3.24 -4.34 -1.92
N THR A 220 4.40 -4.31 -1.27
CA THR A 220 5.34 -5.44 -1.18
C THR A 220 4.70 -6.64 -0.52
N GLU A 221 4.08 -6.46 0.66
CA GLU A 221 3.38 -7.54 1.36
C GLU A 221 2.19 -8.07 0.56
N ARG A 222 1.43 -7.16 -0.07
CA ARG A 222 0.29 -7.53 -0.91
C ARG A 222 0.74 -8.40 -2.09
N LYS A 223 1.77 -7.97 -2.83
CA LYS A 223 2.32 -8.75 -3.95
C LYS A 223 2.95 -10.07 -3.49
N ALA A 224 3.61 -10.09 -2.33
CA ALA A 224 4.17 -11.33 -1.78
C ALA A 224 3.05 -12.33 -1.43
N LEU A 225 1.95 -11.84 -0.84
CA LEU A 225 0.78 -12.65 -0.54
C LEU A 225 0.08 -13.13 -1.82
N GLU A 226 -0.12 -12.25 -2.81
CA GLU A 226 -0.68 -12.61 -4.12
C GLU A 226 0.14 -13.71 -4.79
N ARG A 227 1.47 -13.57 -4.88
CA ARG A 227 2.38 -14.61 -5.41
C ARG A 227 2.27 -15.90 -4.61
N ARG A 228 2.18 -15.83 -3.28
CA ARG A 228 2.06 -17.02 -2.44
C ARG A 228 0.72 -17.73 -2.65
N LEU A 229 -0.37 -16.99 -2.77
CA LEU A 229 -1.70 -17.54 -3.04
C LEU A 229 -1.76 -18.16 -4.44
N GLU A 230 -1.20 -17.48 -5.44
CA GLU A 230 -1.08 -18.02 -6.79
C GLU A 230 -0.29 -19.34 -6.78
N HIS A 231 0.87 -19.34 -6.14
CA HIS A 231 1.69 -20.54 -6.00
C HIS A 231 0.95 -21.67 -5.27
N LEU A 232 0.22 -21.40 -4.18
CA LEU A 232 -0.60 -22.42 -3.50
C LEU A 232 -1.76 -22.93 -4.38
N ALA A 233 -2.29 -22.10 -5.26
CA ALA A 233 -3.35 -22.47 -6.19
C ALA A 233 -2.81 -23.28 -7.39
N THR A 234 -1.56 -23.06 -7.80
CA THR A 234 -0.99 -23.66 -9.02
C THR A 234 0.00 -24.78 -8.77
N CYS A 235 0.67 -24.83 -7.61
CA CYS A 235 1.74 -25.79 -7.33
C CYS A 235 1.32 -26.86 -6.33
N ASP A 236 1.97 -28.02 -6.41
CA ASP A 236 1.86 -29.12 -5.44
C ASP A 236 2.70 -28.78 -4.22
N SER A 237 2.10 -28.85 -3.03
CA SER A 237 2.73 -28.40 -1.78
C SER A 237 3.97 -29.19 -1.37
N LEU A 238 4.15 -30.41 -1.89
CA LEU A 238 5.30 -31.24 -1.57
C LEU A 238 6.44 -31.06 -2.59
N THR A 239 6.11 -31.03 -3.88
CA THR A 239 7.08 -31.13 -4.98
C THR A 239 7.36 -29.81 -5.70
N ASP A 240 6.61 -28.74 -5.41
CA ASP A 240 6.77 -27.38 -5.95
C ASP A 240 6.47 -27.21 -7.47
N ILE A 241 6.22 -28.32 -8.17
CA ILE A 241 5.77 -28.36 -9.57
C ILE A 241 4.26 -28.11 -9.68
N HIS A 242 3.71 -28.06 -10.89
CA HIS A 242 2.26 -27.87 -11.08
C HIS A 242 1.43 -28.92 -10.32
N ASN A 243 0.39 -28.50 -9.62
CA ASN A 243 -0.60 -29.43 -9.05
C ASN A 243 -1.55 -29.97 -10.13
N ARG A 244 -2.32 -31.00 -9.77
CA ARG A 244 -3.30 -31.65 -10.64
C ARG A 244 -4.22 -30.65 -11.35
N ARG A 245 -4.76 -29.66 -10.62
CA ARG A 245 -5.70 -28.70 -11.19
C ARG A 245 -5.03 -27.83 -12.25
N SER A 246 -3.85 -27.28 -11.96
CA SER A 246 -3.18 -26.34 -12.86
C SER A 246 -2.60 -27.03 -14.10
N ILE A 247 -2.01 -28.23 -13.97
CA ILE A 247 -1.45 -28.95 -15.11
C ILE A 247 -2.54 -29.40 -16.10
N LEU A 248 -3.71 -29.81 -15.59
CA LEU A 248 -4.85 -30.18 -16.44
C LEU A 248 -5.47 -28.95 -17.13
N THR A 249 -5.60 -27.84 -16.42
CA THR A 249 -6.07 -26.57 -17.01
C THR A 249 -5.15 -26.13 -18.15
N LEU A 250 -3.83 -26.28 -17.96
CA LEU A 250 -2.85 -25.94 -18.98
C LEU A 250 -2.89 -26.90 -20.17
N LEU A 251 -3.11 -28.20 -19.94
CA LEU A 251 -3.32 -29.17 -21.01
C LEU A 251 -4.50 -28.77 -21.90
N ASP A 252 -5.64 -28.41 -21.30
CA ASP A 252 -6.82 -27.94 -22.05
C ASP A 252 -6.52 -26.67 -22.86
N GLN A 253 -5.78 -25.71 -22.29
CA GLN A 253 -5.38 -24.49 -23.00
C GLN A 253 -4.46 -24.78 -24.19
N LEU A 254 -3.52 -25.72 -24.06
CA LEU A 254 -2.60 -26.09 -25.14
C LEU A 254 -3.32 -26.86 -26.25
N LEU A 255 -4.25 -27.75 -25.89
CA LEU A 255 -5.09 -28.47 -26.87
C LEU A 255 -5.93 -27.52 -27.73
N GLN A 256 -6.42 -26.41 -27.17
CA GLN A 256 -7.14 -25.38 -27.94
C GLN A 256 -6.30 -24.71 -29.03
N ARG A 257 -4.96 -24.69 -28.89
CA ARG A 257 -4.06 -24.12 -29.89
C ARG A 257 -3.88 -25.00 -31.13
N ARG A 258 -4.33 -26.26 -31.08
CA ARG A 258 -4.21 -27.28 -32.16
C ARG A 258 -2.78 -27.45 -32.69
N ALA A 259 -1.78 -27.31 -31.83
CA ALA A 259 -0.37 -27.56 -32.15
C ALA A 259 -0.01 -29.04 -31.92
N ALA A 260 1.15 -29.47 -32.43
CA ALA A 260 1.73 -30.75 -32.08
C ALA A 260 1.93 -30.83 -30.56
N LEU A 261 1.36 -31.84 -29.91
CA LEU A 261 1.36 -31.98 -28.47
C LEU A 261 1.48 -33.46 -28.11
N SER A 262 2.40 -33.78 -27.22
CA SER A 262 2.52 -35.13 -26.65
C SER A 262 2.42 -35.06 -25.14
N VAL A 263 1.82 -36.08 -24.53
CA VAL A 263 1.70 -36.19 -23.08
C VAL A 263 2.30 -37.50 -22.59
N LEU A 264 2.99 -37.42 -21.45
CA LEU A 264 3.56 -38.56 -20.75
C LEU A 264 2.91 -38.63 -19.37
N LEU A 265 2.31 -39.78 -19.06
CA LEU A 265 1.99 -40.15 -17.68
C LEU A 265 3.15 -40.94 -17.11
N LEU A 266 3.63 -40.51 -15.95
CA LEU A 266 4.77 -41.11 -15.25
C LEU A 266 4.31 -41.62 -13.89
N ASP A 267 4.75 -42.81 -13.54
CA ASP A 267 4.47 -43.42 -12.25
C ASP A 267 5.72 -44.05 -11.67
N LEU A 268 6.01 -43.73 -10.40
CA LEU A 268 7.17 -44.26 -9.71
C LEU A 268 6.98 -45.72 -9.35
N ASP A 269 7.85 -46.56 -9.89
CA ASP A 269 7.77 -47.99 -9.66
C ASP A 269 8.01 -48.32 -8.18
N PHE A 270 7.15 -49.17 -7.63
CA PHE A 270 7.27 -49.69 -6.27
C PHE A 270 7.30 -48.61 -5.16
N PHE A 271 6.76 -47.42 -5.41
CA PHE A 271 6.75 -46.33 -4.43
C PHE A 271 6.12 -46.72 -3.08
N LYS A 272 5.08 -47.56 -3.09
CA LYS A 272 4.53 -48.13 -1.85
C LYS A 272 5.59 -48.86 -1.00
N GLN A 273 6.49 -49.63 -1.61
CA GLN A 273 7.56 -50.32 -0.88
C GLN A 273 8.57 -49.34 -0.27
N VAL A 274 8.81 -48.21 -0.94
CA VAL A 274 9.63 -47.12 -0.40
C VAL A 274 8.98 -46.57 0.88
N ASN A 275 7.68 -46.26 0.83
CA ASN A 275 6.94 -45.81 2.02
C ASN A 275 6.94 -46.85 3.13
N ASP A 276 6.68 -48.11 2.82
CA ASP A 276 6.61 -49.19 3.80
C ASP A 276 7.97 -49.41 4.48
N ARG A 277 9.08 -49.18 3.77
CA ARG A 277 10.44 -49.40 4.28
C ARG A 277 11.09 -48.19 4.95
N PHE A 278 10.84 -46.98 4.43
CA PHE A 278 11.52 -45.75 4.87
C PHE A 278 10.56 -44.72 5.49
N GLY A 279 9.28 -45.07 5.62
CA GLY A 279 8.23 -44.19 6.11
C GLY A 279 7.84 -43.10 5.11
N HIS A 280 6.79 -42.35 5.46
CA HIS A 280 6.27 -41.27 4.62
C HIS A 280 7.31 -40.17 4.33
N ALA A 281 8.16 -39.83 5.30
CA ALA A 281 9.24 -38.86 5.08
C ALA A 281 10.26 -39.33 4.03
N GLY A 282 10.53 -40.64 3.96
CA GLY A 282 11.37 -41.24 2.92
C GLY A 282 10.70 -41.17 1.54
N GLY A 283 9.41 -41.48 1.46
CA GLY A 283 8.63 -41.32 0.24
C GLY A 283 8.55 -39.87 -0.24
N ASP A 284 8.35 -38.92 0.67
CA ASP A 284 8.33 -37.50 0.37
C ASP A 284 9.66 -37.01 -0.24
N CYS A 285 10.78 -37.46 0.33
CA CYS A 285 12.11 -37.18 -0.21
C CYS A 285 12.28 -37.74 -1.64
N VAL A 286 11.79 -38.95 -1.89
CA VAL A 286 11.81 -39.57 -3.23
C VAL A 286 10.99 -38.78 -4.23
N LEU A 287 9.76 -38.37 -3.88
CA LEU A 287 8.90 -37.56 -4.75
C LEU A 287 9.53 -36.21 -5.08
N GLN A 288 10.09 -35.52 -4.08
CA GLN A 288 10.77 -34.24 -4.27
C GLN A 288 12.00 -34.37 -5.17
N ARG A 289 12.79 -35.42 -4.99
CA ARG A 289 14.00 -35.62 -5.79
C ARG A 289 13.66 -36.02 -7.22
N PHE A 290 12.68 -36.90 -7.42
CA PHE A 290 12.15 -37.23 -8.74
C PHE A 290 11.67 -35.97 -9.47
N ALA A 291 10.88 -35.13 -8.80
CA ALA A 291 10.36 -33.92 -9.41
C ALA A 291 11.48 -32.98 -9.89
N ARG A 292 12.55 -32.82 -9.08
CA ARG A 292 13.74 -32.04 -9.47
C ARG A 292 14.48 -32.62 -10.67
N ILE A 293 14.61 -33.95 -10.76
CA ILE A 293 15.27 -34.60 -11.90
C ILE A 293 14.51 -34.27 -13.18
N ILE A 294 13.19 -34.44 -13.19
CA ILE A 294 12.38 -34.16 -14.38
C ILE A 294 12.39 -32.66 -14.73
N ASP A 295 12.30 -31.78 -13.72
CA ASP A 295 12.29 -30.34 -13.93
C ASP A 295 13.61 -29.80 -14.51
N GLN A 296 14.74 -30.43 -14.21
CA GLN A 296 16.06 -30.10 -14.77
C GLN A 296 16.26 -30.62 -16.20
N GLU A 297 15.64 -31.74 -16.54
CA GLU A 297 15.83 -32.45 -17.81
C GLU A 297 14.77 -32.09 -18.88
N LYS A 298 13.64 -31.50 -18.47
CA LYS A 298 12.59 -31.04 -19.39
C LYS A 298 13.04 -29.80 -20.16
N ARG A 299 12.42 -29.53 -21.31
CA ARG A 299 12.69 -28.30 -22.08
C ARG A 299 11.98 -27.12 -21.41
N SER A 300 12.43 -25.89 -21.69
CA SER A 300 11.83 -24.66 -21.15
C SER A 300 10.36 -24.46 -21.55
N ARG A 301 9.94 -25.07 -22.67
CA ARG A 301 8.55 -25.03 -23.17
C ARG A 301 7.66 -26.16 -22.65
N ASP A 302 8.23 -27.15 -21.96
CA ASP A 302 7.50 -28.29 -21.43
C ASP A 302 6.97 -28.01 -20.03
N PHE A 303 5.82 -28.60 -19.70
CA PHE A 303 5.14 -28.39 -18.43
C PHE A 303 4.99 -29.68 -17.66
N PHE A 304 5.31 -29.64 -16.38
CA PHE A 304 5.37 -30.83 -15.53
C PHE A 304 4.55 -30.62 -14.26
N GLY A 305 3.72 -31.61 -13.91
CA GLY A 305 2.88 -31.54 -12.74
C GLY A 305 2.56 -32.89 -12.10
N ARG A 306 2.15 -32.86 -10.84
CA ARG A 306 1.75 -34.04 -10.06
C ARG A 306 0.24 -34.21 -10.08
N LEU A 307 -0.22 -35.39 -10.49
CA LEU A 307 -1.65 -35.71 -10.53
C LEU A 307 -2.18 -36.20 -9.18
N GLY A 308 -1.30 -36.78 -8.35
CA GLY A 308 -1.58 -37.27 -7.00
C GLY A 308 -0.75 -38.51 -6.68
N GLY A 309 -0.48 -38.77 -5.40
CA GLY A 309 0.30 -39.95 -5.00
C GLY A 309 1.67 -39.99 -5.69
N GLU A 310 1.93 -41.08 -6.42
CA GLU A 310 3.16 -41.32 -7.19
C GLU A 310 3.02 -41.02 -8.69
N GLU A 311 1.90 -40.42 -9.12
CA GLU A 311 1.56 -40.16 -10.51
C GLU A 311 1.84 -38.70 -10.93
N PHE A 312 2.46 -38.56 -12.09
CA PHE A 312 2.86 -37.29 -12.68
C PHE A 312 2.47 -37.19 -14.16
N LEU A 313 2.34 -35.96 -14.64
CA LEU A 313 2.02 -35.62 -16.03
C LEU A 313 3.10 -34.67 -16.56
N LEU A 314 3.69 -35.02 -17.69
CA LEU A 314 4.55 -34.14 -18.48
C LEU A 314 3.88 -33.84 -19.82
N ILE A 315 3.76 -32.55 -20.14
CA ILE A 315 3.19 -32.04 -21.39
C ILE A 315 4.35 -31.51 -22.24
N LEU A 316 4.51 -32.09 -23.43
CA LEU A 316 5.53 -31.70 -24.39
C LEU A 316 4.90 -30.80 -25.47
N ASP A 317 5.06 -29.49 -25.31
CA ASP A 317 4.55 -28.48 -26.25
C ASP A 317 5.40 -28.48 -27.53
N GLY A 318 4.81 -28.86 -28.65
CA GLY A 318 5.46 -28.88 -29.96
C GLY A 318 6.26 -30.15 -30.28
N ALA A 319 6.19 -31.21 -29.46
CA ALA A 319 6.88 -32.47 -29.75
C ALA A 319 6.05 -33.43 -30.60
N ASP A 320 6.66 -33.95 -31.66
CA ASP A 320 6.12 -35.10 -32.39
C ASP A 320 6.33 -36.42 -31.63
N ALA A 321 5.83 -37.52 -32.17
CA ALA A 321 5.89 -38.83 -31.51
C ALA A 321 7.34 -39.32 -31.31
N ASP A 322 8.22 -39.12 -32.29
CA ASP A 322 9.60 -39.62 -32.23
C ASP A 322 10.42 -38.81 -31.22
N GLU A 323 10.29 -37.48 -31.24
CA GLU A 323 10.91 -36.59 -30.26
C GLU A 323 10.40 -36.89 -28.85
N ALA A 324 9.08 -37.09 -28.69
CA ALA A 324 8.48 -37.41 -27.41
C ALA A 324 9.04 -38.72 -26.83
N VAL A 325 9.24 -39.76 -27.67
CA VAL A 325 9.83 -41.03 -27.24
C VAL A 325 11.29 -40.85 -26.81
N GLN A 326 12.08 -40.08 -27.56
CA GLN A 326 13.47 -39.78 -27.19
C GLN A 326 13.55 -39.05 -25.84
N ILE A 327 12.68 -38.06 -25.62
CA ILE A 327 12.60 -37.34 -24.35
C ILE A 327 12.17 -38.30 -23.22
N ALA A 328 11.16 -39.13 -23.45
CA ALA A 328 10.68 -40.10 -22.46
C ALA A 328 11.77 -41.08 -22.03
N GLU A 329 12.50 -41.66 -22.98
CA GLU A 329 13.58 -42.60 -22.69
C GLU A 329 14.77 -41.92 -21.99
N ARG A 330 15.10 -40.68 -22.39
CA ARG A 330 16.12 -39.89 -21.69
C ARG A 330 15.75 -39.64 -20.23
N LEU A 331 14.50 -39.21 -19.97
CA LEU A 331 14.01 -38.97 -18.60
C LEU A 331 14.03 -40.26 -17.78
N ARG A 332 13.54 -41.37 -18.34
CA ARG A 332 13.56 -42.68 -17.68
C ARG A 332 14.99 -43.10 -17.34
N ALA A 333 15.93 -42.98 -18.28
CA ALA A 333 17.33 -43.31 -18.07
C ALA A 333 17.96 -42.44 -16.98
N SER A 334 17.72 -41.12 -17.02
CA SER A 334 18.24 -40.16 -16.01
C SER A 334 17.75 -40.50 -14.60
N VAL A 335 16.45 -40.80 -14.44
CA VAL A 335 15.88 -41.25 -13.16
C VAL A 335 16.54 -42.54 -12.68
N SER A 336 16.69 -43.52 -13.57
CA SER A 336 17.29 -44.82 -13.21
C SER A 336 18.80 -44.76 -12.93
N ALA A 337 19.49 -43.71 -13.37
CA ALA A 337 20.94 -43.54 -13.20
C ALA A 337 21.31 -42.78 -11.92
N GLN A 338 20.33 -42.12 -11.26
CA GLN A 338 20.57 -41.27 -10.10
C GLN A 338 19.92 -41.86 -8.84
N PRO A 339 20.67 -42.61 -8.01
CA PRO A 339 20.19 -43.03 -6.70
C PRO A 339 19.83 -41.82 -5.83
N ILE A 340 18.77 -41.95 -5.04
CA ILE A 340 18.30 -40.89 -4.15
C ILE A 340 18.83 -41.17 -2.75
N THR A 341 19.74 -40.31 -2.27
CA THR A 341 20.20 -40.35 -0.88
C THR A 341 19.14 -39.74 0.04
N LEU A 342 18.60 -40.55 0.94
CA LEU A 342 17.66 -40.12 1.98
C LEU A 342 18.39 -39.35 3.10
N GLN A 343 17.63 -38.66 3.95
CA GLN A 343 18.18 -37.96 5.13
C GLN A 343 18.91 -38.91 6.11
N THR A 344 18.56 -40.20 6.09
CA THR A 344 19.20 -41.25 6.88
C THR A 344 20.55 -41.70 6.31
N GLY A 345 20.97 -41.19 5.15
CA GLY A 345 22.17 -41.61 4.43
C GLY A 345 21.99 -42.88 3.59
N GLN A 346 20.81 -43.49 3.61
CA GLN A 346 20.50 -44.66 2.77
C GLN A 346 20.20 -44.24 1.33
N GLU A 347 20.62 -45.04 0.37
CA GLU A 347 20.34 -44.81 -1.05
C GLU A 347 19.14 -45.65 -1.52
N VAL A 348 18.27 -45.00 -2.30
CA VAL A 348 17.11 -45.63 -2.94
C VAL A 348 17.29 -45.54 -4.45
N GLN A 349 17.35 -46.70 -5.10
CA GLN A 349 17.27 -46.76 -6.57
C GLN A 349 15.82 -46.58 -6.99
N LEU A 350 15.56 -45.60 -7.85
CA LEU A 350 14.22 -45.31 -8.36
C LEU A 350 14.12 -45.69 -9.83
N THR A 351 12.99 -46.28 -10.23
CA THR A 351 12.63 -46.42 -11.64
C THR A 351 11.24 -45.85 -11.89
N VAL A 352 10.96 -45.53 -13.14
CA VAL A 352 9.71 -44.92 -13.56
C VAL A 352 9.13 -45.68 -14.75
N SER A 353 7.84 -45.98 -14.68
CA SER A 353 7.06 -46.44 -15.83
C SER A 353 6.41 -45.25 -16.51
N ILE A 354 6.46 -45.20 -17.84
CA ILE A 354 5.96 -44.06 -18.63
C ILE A 354 4.97 -44.53 -19.69
N GLY A 355 3.77 -43.94 -19.68
CA GLY A 355 2.79 -44.03 -20.76
C GLY A 355 2.80 -42.78 -21.61
N LEU A 356 3.17 -42.90 -22.88
CA LEU A 356 3.29 -41.79 -23.82
C LEU A 356 2.15 -41.83 -24.83
N THR A 357 1.56 -40.69 -25.16
CA THR A 357 0.66 -40.57 -26.31
C THR A 357 0.77 -39.19 -26.95
N GLN A 358 0.44 -39.12 -28.25
CA GLN A 358 0.37 -37.88 -29.00
C GLN A 358 -1.09 -37.44 -29.14
N PHE A 359 -1.33 -36.14 -29.20
CA PHE A 359 -2.61 -35.56 -29.60
C PHE A 359 -2.97 -36.00 -31.03
N ARG A 360 -4.19 -36.46 -31.22
CA ARG A 360 -4.74 -36.88 -32.51
C ARG A 360 -5.93 -35.98 -32.90
N PRO A 361 -6.18 -35.78 -34.21
CA PRO A 361 -7.32 -35.00 -34.67
C PRO A 361 -8.68 -35.52 -34.19
N GLU A 362 -8.78 -36.80 -33.85
CA GLU A 362 -10.01 -37.43 -33.34
C GLU A 362 -10.25 -37.21 -31.84
N ASP A 363 -9.30 -36.61 -31.11
CA ASP A 363 -9.44 -36.40 -29.67
C ASP A 363 -10.38 -35.21 -29.39
N HIS A 364 -11.32 -35.41 -28.47
CA HIS A 364 -12.34 -34.41 -28.12
C HIS A 364 -11.95 -33.56 -26.90
N GLY A 365 -10.80 -33.84 -26.29
CA GLY A 365 -10.25 -33.08 -25.17
C GLY A 365 -9.18 -33.85 -24.38
N ALA A 366 -8.72 -33.27 -23.27
CA ALA A 366 -7.66 -33.85 -22.44
C ALA A 366 -7.97 -35.27 -21.94
N SER A 367 -9.24 -35.58 -21.68
CA SER A 367 -9.67 -36.89 -21.16
C SER A 367 -9.30 -38.05 -22.08
N ASP A 368 -9.40 -37.88 -23.41
CA ASP A 368 -9.09 -38.94 -24.38
C ASP A 368 -7.58 -39.26 -24.39
N LEU A 369 -6.75 -38.22 -24.31
CA LEU A 369 -5.29 -38.35 -24.27
C LEU A 369 -4.86 -39.01 -22.96
N LEU A 370 -5.39 -38.54 -21.84
CA LEU A 370 -5.05 -39.10 -20.53
C LEU A 370 -5.48 -40.57 -20.43
N LEU A 371 -6.62 -40.95 -21.00
CA LEU A 371 -7.05 -42.35 -21.03
C LEU A 371 -6.12 -43.23 -21.89
N ARG A 372 -5.66 -42.74 -23.05
CA ARG A 372 -4.67 -43.47 -23.87
C ARG A 372 -3.32 -43.58 -23.15
N ALA A 373 -2.84 -42.48 -22.57
CA ALA A 373 -1.59 -42.47 -21.81
C ALA A 373 -1.67 -43.43 -20.62
N ASP A 374 -2.81 -43.50 -19.92
CA ASP A 374 -3.01 -44.40 -18.78
C ASP A 374 -2.95 -45.88 -19.21
N ARG A 375 -3.61 -46.24 -20.32
CA ARG A 375 -3.50 -47.59 -20.91
C ARG A 375 -2.07 -47.92 -21.33
N ALA A 376 -1.31 -46.94 -21.82
CA ALA A 376 0.10 -47.13 -22.16
C ALA A 376 0.96 -47.33 -20.91
N LEU A 377 0.72 -46.54 -19.86
CA LEU A 377 1.39 -46.65 -18.56
C LEU A 377 1.10 -48.01 -17.90
N TYR A 378 -0.15 -48.46 -17.94
CA TYR A 378 -0.55 -49.77 -17.46
C TYR A 378 0.19 -50.91 -18.17
N ARG A 379 0.35 -50.82 -19.50
CA ARG A 379 1.17 -51.76 -20.28
C ARG A 379 2.65 -51.71 -19.87
N ALA A 380 3.20 -50.51 -19.63
CA ALA A 380 4.57 -50.37 -19.13
C ALA A 380 4.77 -51.11 -17.80
N LYS A 381 3.82 -50.98 -16.87
CA LYS A 381 3.83 -51.68 -15.58
C LYS A 381 3.73 -53.19 -15.72
N GLN A 382 2.84 -53.69 -16.58
CA GLN A 382 2.65 -55.14 -16.79
C GLN A 382 3.84 -55.81 -17.48
N GLN A 383 4.52 -55.10 -18.39
CA GLN A 383 5.61 -55.68 -19.16
C GLN A 383 6.96 -55.69 -18.41
N GLY A 384 6.97 -55.34 -17.12
CA GLY A 384 8.17 -55.41 -16.29
C GLY A 384 8.67 -54.07 -15.77
N ARG A 385 7.88 -52.98 -15.90
CA ARG A 385 8.20 -51.63 -15.40
C ARG A 385 9.46 -51.04 -16.03
N ASN A 386 9.93 -49.90 -15.50
CA ASN A 386 11.11 -49.17 -15.96
C ASN A 386 11.21 -49.08 -17.49
N ARG A 387 10.14 -48.60 -18.14
CA ARG A 387 10.05 -48.49 -19.61
C ARG A 387 9.06 -47.45 -20.06
N VAL A 388 9.21 -47.04 -21.31
CA VAL A 388 8.22 -46.23 -22.03
C VAL A 388 7.31 -47.16 -22.85
N CYS A 389 6.01 -46.89 -22.86
CA CYS A 389 5.05 -47.54 -23.74
C CYS A 389 4.21 -46.48 -24.46
N ILE A 390 3.89 -46.73 -25.73
CA ILE A 390 3.18 -45.78 -26.60
C ILE A 390 1.69 -46.17 -26.71
N GLY A 391 0.80 -45.18 -26.56
CA GLY A 391 -0.66 -45.24 -26.52
C GLY A 391 -1.37 -45.30 -27.86
#